data_AF-A0AAN8N7Y9-F1
#
_entry.id   AF-A0AAN8N7Y9-F1
#
_cell.length_a   1.000
_cell.length_b   1.000
_cell.length_c   1.000
_cell.angle_alpha   90.00
_cell.angle_beta   90.00
_cell.angle_gamma   90.00
#
_symmetry.space_group_name_H-M   'P 1'
#
loop_
_entity.id
_entity.type
_entity.pdbx_description
1 polymer ?
#
loop_
_entity_poly.entity_id
_entity_poly.type
_entity_poly.pdbx_seq_one_letter_code
_entity_poly.pdbx_strand_id
1 'polypeptide(L)'
;MSRHLKDTVASGTLGFDSIRKKESTQSEKADNETISKGWRSESLVQSAGSLLNAASRLAQESEREQMYWEDVLDVKREGWAICRVPRDPQSLGVRFGFSEAGADEKYRGLGVLQKGSDGTITMQDPGHGALNRGSVRVRVSRGGQITGTSKPFADDTQASGITSMIQNSRNYAYEHELFLEIAREARTLANLGFRNVDEAVTFELGVDSNVIIDMTSNADILVSETTSDRDDELAQGLSTALHLLLSHSHRQNLKKRRLPPPLLTQRPIANPPLNLLRPIVSHLRHQSNTDEFKTSAAKLISYAKSAGLNAHLTLEKCHNCLTRDIKNVDEAVDSLIGLLESKATIYLPGSWKIVVLIQTLLGPSIFGTRFAVHTAHDGSCATLMGTNSFSSQAEVQRYLQWCLERSVINYITGRITEWEQIAMSNEMTQAGEQTQYKRLRVEVENEHLAIRWTVGGGEDENHKWTGEKGAISLESLILSI
;
A
#
# COMPACT_ATOMS: atom_id res chain seq x y z
N MET A 1 67.55 29.16 -22.03
CA MET A 1 67.78 30.22 -21.03
C MET A 1 66.50 30.44 -20.25
N SER A 2 66.57 30.45 -18.91
CA SER A 2 65.43 30.84 -18.09
C SER A 2 65.10 32.33 -18.28
N ARG A 3 63.88 32.74 -17.96
CA ARG A 3 63.38 34.12 -18.19
C ARG A 3 64.23 35.16 -17.47
N HIS A 4 64.58 34.87 -16.21
CA HIS A 4 65.47 35.70 -15.41
C HIS A 4 66.84 35.91 -16.06
N LEU A 5 67.42 34.86 -16.68
CA LEU A 5 68.73 34.96 -17.31
C LEU A 5 68.70 35.76 -18.62
N LYS A 6 67.54 35.76 -19.30
CA LYS A 6 67.33 36.48 -20.56
C LYS A 6 67.13 37.98 -20.34
N ASP A 7 66.54 38.35 -19.21
CA ASP A 7 66.32 39.74 -18.83
C ASP A 7 67.59 40.38 -18.25
N THR A 8 68.45 39.58 -17.59
CA THR A 8 69.70 40.09 -16.99
C THR A 8 70.91 40.05 -17.91
N VAL A 9 70.92 39.19 -18.94
CA VAL A 9 72.09 38.99 -19.81
C VAL A 9 71.70 39.10 -21.28
N ALA A 10 72.41 39.97 -22.00
CA ALA A 10 72.23 40.13 -23.44
C ALA A 10 72.59 38.83 -24.20
N SER A 11 71.81 38.53 -25.23
CA SER A 11 72.01 37.33 -26.06
C SER A 11 73.36 37.40 -26.80
N GLY A 12 74.15 36.32 -26.76
CA GLY A 12 75.47 36.24 -27.40
C GLY A 12 76.68 36.46 -26.47
N THR A 13 76.47 36.50 -25.16
CA THR A 13 77.51 36.71 -24.12
C THR A 13 78.46 35.52 -23.91
N LEU A 14 78.10 34.33 -24.37
CA LEU A 14 78.97 33.16 -24.32
C LEU A 14 79.67 32.98 -25.67
N GLY A 15 80.98 33.20 -25.69
CA GLY A 15 81.85 32.75 -26.77
C GLY A 15 82.32 31.33 -26.51
N PHE A 16 82.44 30.52 -27.55
CA PHE A 16 83.19 29.26 -27.49
C PHE A 16 84.43 29.41 -28.34
N ASP A 17 85.55 28.91 -27.83
CA ASP A 17 86.81 28.83 -28.58
C ASP A 17 87.35 27.41 -28.48
N SER A 18 87.98 26.93 -29.56
CA SER A 18 88.49 25.57 -29.65
C SER A 18 89.82 25.44 -28.92
N ILE A 19 89.75 25.37 -27.59
CA ILE A 19 90.92 25.10 -26.76
C ILE A 19 91.33 23.62 -26.97
N ARG A 20 92.59 23.39 -27.36
CA ARG A 20 93.15 22.02 -27.44
C ARG A 20 93.05 21.39 -26.05
N LYS A 21 92.23 20.33 -25.92
CA LYS A 21 92.15 19.57 -24.67
C LYS A 21 93.55 19.08 -24.32
N LYS A 22 94.01 19.37 -23.10
CA LYS A 22 95.19 18.71 -22.53
C LYS A 22 94.92 17.20 -22.64
N GLU A 23 95.80 16.46 -23.31
CA GLU A 23 95.65 15.01 -23.37
C GLU A 23 95.65 14.49 -21.94
N SER A 24 94.50 13.99 -21.49
CA SER A 24 94.40 13.41 -20.16
C SER A 24 95.41 12.29 -20.08
N THR A 25 96.16 12.28 -18.98
CA THR A 25 97.24 11.31 -18.76
C THR A 25 96.66 9.89 -18.92
N GLN A 26 97.43 8.92 -19.43
CA GLN A 26 96.90 7.54 -19.62
C GLN A 26 96.28 6.97 -18.33
N SER A 27 96.81 7.35 -17.16
CA SER A 27 96.24 7.04 -15.84
C SER A 27 94.84 7.63 -15.65
N GLU A 28 94.62 8.91 -15.97
CA GLU A 28 93.31 9.57 -15.81
C GLU A 28 92.24 8.99 -16.75
N LYS A 29 92.65 8.52 -17.94
CA LYS A 29 91.74 7.81 -18.87
C LYS A 29 91.33 6.46 -18.30
N ALA A 30 92.28 5.70 -17.76
CA ALA A 30 92.02 4.41 -17.13
C ALA A 30 91.15 4.55 -15.87
N ASP A 31 91.41 5.56 -15.04
CA ASP A 31 90.62 5.85 -13.84
C ASP A 31 89.18 6.24 -14.21
N ASN A 32 88.99 7.14 -15.18
CA ASN A 32 87.66 7.51 -15.66
C ASN A 32 86.91 6.33 -16.29
N GLU A 33 87.60 5.45 -17.03
CA GLU A 33 86.99 4.25 -17.58
C GLU A 33 86.54 3.30 -16.45
N THR A 34 87.36 3.13 -15.41
CA THR A 34 87.04 2.32 -14.23
C THR A 34 85.85 2.89 -13.46
N ILE A 35 85.81 4.21 -13.25
CA ILE A 35 84.68 4.91 -12.62
C ILE A 35 83.41 4.73 -13.47
N SER A 36 83.51 4.89 -14.80
CA SER A 36 82.34 4.72 -15.69
C SER A 36 81.81 3.29 -15.69
N LYS A 37 82.69 2.29 -15.60
CA LYS A 37 82.32 0.88 -15.45
C LYS A 37 81.67 0.63 -14.08
N GLY A 38 82.21 1.24 -13.02
CA GLY A 38 81.65 1.22 -11.66
C GLY A 38 80.23 1.78 -11.62
N TRP A 39 80.01 3.00 -12.10
CA TRP A 39 78.69 3.63 -12.17
C TRP A 39 77.69 2.85 -13.03
N ARG A 40 78.13 2.24 -14.13
CA ARG A 40 77.27 1.36 -14.93
C ARG A 40 76.87 0.11 -14.16
N SER A 41 77.82 -0.52 -13.47
CA SER A 41 77.55 -1.71 -12.65
C SER A 41 76.58 -1.38 -11.50
N GLU A 42 76.82 -0.28 -10.79
CA GLU A 42 75.95 0.21 -9.71
C GLU A 42 74.54 0.55 -10.22
N SER A 43 74.43 1.25 -11.36
CA SER A 43 73.15 1.55 -11.99
C SER A 43 72.39 0.29 -12.41
N LEU A 44 73.08 -0.74 -12.90
CA LEU A 44 72.48 -2.04 -13.21
C LEU A 44 71.99 -2.75 -11.95
N VAL A 45 72.76 -2.73 -10.85
CA VAL A 45 72.35 -3.29 -9.56
C VAL A 45 71.14 -2.55 -9.00
N GLN A 46 71.14 -1.21 -9.05
CA GLN A 46 70.00 -0.40 -8.62
C GLN A 46 68.75 -0.68 -9.47
N SER A 47 68.91 -0.81 -10.78
CA SER A 47 67.81 -1.16 -11.69
C SER A 47 67.27 -2.55 -11.40
N ALA A 48 68.14 -3.53 -11.17
CA ALA A 48 67.74 -4.88 -10.76
C ALA A 48 66.98 -4.87 -9.42
N GLY A 49 67.45 -4.10 -8.43
CA GLY A 49 66.74 -3.92 -7.16
C GLY A 49 65.39 -3.24 -7.31
N SER A 50 65.28 -2.22 -8.17
CA SER A 50 64.01 -1.55 -8.49
C SER A 50 63.02 -2.51 -9.18
N LEU A 51 63.51 -3.33 -10.12
CA LEU A 51 62.70 -4.35 -10.79
C LEU A 51 62.22 -5.42 -9.81
N LEU A 52 63.07 -5.85 -8.88
CA LEU A 52 62.70 -6.84 -7.85
C LEU A 52 61.64 -6.27 -6.90
N ASN A 53 61.76 -4.99 -6.52
CA ASN A 53 60.75 -4.29 -5.73
C ASN A 53 59.43 -4.07 -6.49
N ALA A 54 59.50 -3.82 -7.80
CA ALA A 54 58.31 -3.74 -8.64
C ALA A 54 57.64 -5.12 -8.75
N ALA A 55 58.42 -6.19 -8.90
CA ALA A 55 57.91 -7.56 -8.96
C ALA A 55 57.24 -7.97 -7.65
N SER A 56 57.80 -7.63 -6.49
CA SER A 56 57.17 -7.94 -5.19
C SER A 56 55.86 -7.19 -4.98
N ARG A 57 55.78 -5.92 -5.41
CA ARG A 57 54.51 -5.15 -5.41
C ARG A 57 53.46 -5.77 -6.32
N LEU A 58 53.85 -6.19 -7.53
CA LEU A 58 52.94 -6.86 -8.45
C LEU A 58 52.45 -8.20 -7.91
N ALA A 59 53.29 -8.95 -7.19
CA ALA A 59 52.89 -10.20 -6.55
C ALA A 59 51.82 -9.95 -5.47
N GLN A 60 52.01 -8.95 -4.60
CA GLN A 60 51.01 -8.58 -3.60
C GLN A 60 49.70 -8.09 -4.25
N GLU A 61 49.80 -7.32 -5.33
CA GLU A 61 48.60 -6.87 -6.04
C GLU A 61 47.86 -8.00 -6.74
N SER A 62 48.60 -8.98 -7.28
CA SER A 62 48.01 -10.20 -7.84
C SER A 62 47.29 -11.04 -6.79
N GLU A 63 47.79 -11.10 -5.56
CA GLU A 63 47.12 -11.79 -4.46
C GLU A 63 45.81 -11.10 -4.07
N ARG A 64 45.82 -9.77 -3.94
CA ARG A 64 44.59 -8.98 -3.70
C ARG A 64 43.59 -9.13 -4.83
N GLU A 65 44.07 -9.16 -6.07
CA GLU A 65 43.22 -9.34 -7.25
C GLU A 65 42.61 -10.75 -7.28
N GLN A 66 43.37 -11.78 -6.87
CA GLN A 66 42.85 -13.14 -6.73
C GLN A 66 41.71 -13.19 -5.70
N MET A 67 41.87 -12.58 -4.53
CA MET A 67 40.81 -12.48 -3.51
C MET A 67 39.58 -11.76 -4.06
N TYR A 68 39.77 -10.64 -4.75
CA TYR A 68 38.67 -9.92 -5.42
C TYR A 68 37.92 -10.82 -6.42
N TRP A 69 38.63 -11.54 -7.30
CA TRP A 69 37.94 -12.41 -8.28
C TRP A 69 37.24 -13.60 -7.63
N GLU A 70 37.76 -14.12 -6.51
CA GLU A 70 37.11 -15.18 -5.74
C GLU A 70 35.78 -14.70 -5.15
N ASP A 71 35.77 -13.55 -4.47
CA ASP A 71 34.56 -12.93 -3.94
C ASP A 71 33.55 -12.59 -5.07
N VAL A 72 34.01 -12.10 -6.23
CA VAL A 72 33.14 -11.85 -7.40
C VAL A 72 32.51 -13.15 -7.91
N LEU A 73 33.27 -14.25 -7.92
CA LEU A 73 32.76 -15.55 -8.32
C LEU A 73 31.72 -16.07 -7.33
N ASP A 74 31.88 -15.82 -6.04
CA ASP A 74 30.89 -16.19 -5.04
C ASP A 74 29.58 -15.43 -5.21
N VAL A 75 29.64 -14.12 -5.45
CA VAL A 75 28.45 -13.31 -5.81
C VAL A 75 27.77 -13.87 -7.07
N LYS A 76 28.54 -14.31 -8.06
CA LYS A 76 27.99 -14.93 -9.28
C LYS A 76 27.38 -16.31 -9.01
N ARG A 77 28.00 -17.12 -8.15
CA ARG A 77 27.51 -18.45 -7.75
C ARG A 77 26.17 -18.37 -7.01
N GLU A 78 25.95 -17.31 -6.24
CA GLU A 78 24.66 -17.02 -5.61
C GLU A 78 23.56 -16.59 -6.60
N GLY A 79 23.92 -16.33 -7.86
CA GLY A 79 22.96 -16.02 -8.92
C GLY A 79 22.71 -14.51 -9.14
N TRP A 80 23.52 -13.64 -8.55
CA TRP A 80 23.43 -12.20 -8.80
C TRP A 80 23.94 -11.84 -10.21
N ALA A 81 23.26 -10.90 -10.86
CA ALA A 81 23.63 -10.45 -12.19
C ALA A 81 24.75 -9.40 -12.12
N ILE A 82 25.90 -9.72 -12.70
CA ILE A 82 27.08 -8.83 -12.75
C ILE A 82 27.11 -8.13 -14.11
N CYS A 83 27.31 -6.81 -14.12
CA CYS A 83 27.44 -6.01 -15.33
C CYS A 83 28.56 -4.97 -15.21
N ARG A 84 29.01 -4.43 -16.35
CA ARG A 84 29.93 -3.28 -16.36
C ARG A 84 29.17 -2.01 -16.01
N VAL A 85 29.80 -1.13 -15.23
CA VAL A 85 29.18 0.14 -14.84
C VAL A 85 29.18 1.10 -16.04
N PRO A 86 28.05 1.74 -16.40
CA PRO A 86 27.97 2.58 -17.60
C PRO A 86 28.92 3.79 -17.60
N ARG A 87 29.21 4.36 -16.43
CA ARG A 87 30.11 5.52 -16.26
C ARG A 87 31.57 5.15 -16.00
N ASP A 88 31.82 3.90 -15.62
CA ASP A 88 33.16 3.37 -15.38
C ASP A 88 33.23 1.93 -15.90
N PRO A 89 33.60 1.73 -17.18
CA PRO A 89 33.59 0.41 -17.80
C PRO A 89 34.68 -0.52 -17.25
N GLN A 90 35.66 0.01 -16.49
CA GLN A 90 36.69 -0.81 -15.85
C GLN A 90 36.18 -1.45 -14.55
N SER A 91 35.18 -0.86 -13.92
CA SER A 91 34.56 -1.38 -12.71
C SER A 91 33.40 -2.34 -13.01
N LEU A 92 33.29 -3.37 -12.18
CA LEU A 92 32.16 -4.28 -12.15
C LEU A 92 31.08 -3.75 -11.21
N GLY A 93 29.84 -4.08 -11.52
CA GLY A 93 28.70 -3.79 -10.66
C GLY A 93 27.73 -4.96 -10.59
N VAL A 94 26.98 -5.02 -9.50
CA VAL A 94 25.94 -6.00 -9.24
C VAL A 94 24.59 -5.35 -9.40
N ARG A 95 23.73 -5.97 -10.21
CA ARG A 95 22.33 -5.57 -10.35
C ARG A 95 21.51 -6.29 -9.30
N PHE A 96 21.02 -5.52 -8.33
CA PHE A 96 20.14 -6.01 -7.28
C PHE A 96 18.69 -5.53 -7.43
N GLY A 97 18.44 -4.49 -8.22
CA GLY A 97 17.10 -3.97 -8.48
C GLY A 97 16.23 -4.88 -9.34
N PHE A 98 14.91 -4.70 -9.20
CA PHE A 98 13.90 -5.42 -9.96
C PHE A 98 13.77 -4.85 -11.37
N SER A 99 13.69 -5.72 -12.38
CA SER A 99 13.54 -5.28 -13.78
C SER A 99 12.09 -4.85 -14.10
N GLU A 100 11.18 -5.21 -13.21
CA GLU A 100 9.74 -4.97 -13.22
C GLU A 100 9.35 -3.68 -12.46
N ALA A 101 10.33 -3.05 -11.79
CA ALA A 101 10.16 -1.83 -11.05
C ALA A 101 9.75 -0.65 -11.95
N GLY A 102 9.19 0.38 -11.33
CA GLY A 102 8.84 1.64 -11.99
C GLY A 102 10.00 2.25 -12.81
N ALA A 103 9.67 3.01 -13.85
CA ALA A 103 10.66 3.53 -14.81
C ALA A 103 11.78 4.36 -14.15
N ASP A 104 11.46 5.08 -13.07
CA ASP A 104 12.42 5.92 -12.33
C ASP A 104 13.38 5.09 -11.45
N GLU A 105 12.97 3.90 -11.01
CA GLU A 105 13.74 3.04 -10.09
C GLU A 105 14.51 1.92 -10.81
N LYS A 106 14.11 1.61 -12.05
CA LYS A 106 14.75 0.58 -12.89
C LYS A 106 16.27 0.76 -13.04
N TYR A 107 16.75 2.01 -12.99
CA TYR A 107 18.17 2.34 -13.16
C TYR A 107 18.93 2.51 -11.84
N ARG A 108 18.25 2.45 -10.69
CA ARG A 108 18.82 2.74 -9.37
C ARG A 108 19.28 1.50 -8.61
N GLY A 109 18.89 0.30 -9.03
CA GLY A 109 19.33 -0.96 -8.41
C GLY A 109 20.66 -1.52 -8.91
N LEU A 110 21.69 -0.68 -9.07
CA LEU A 110 23.04 -1.06 -9.48
C LEU A 110 24.04 -0.68 -8.39
N GLY A 111 24.69 -1.66 -7.78
CA GLY A 111 25.82 -1.45 -6.87
C GLY A 111 27.15 -1.58 -7.59
N VAL A 112 28.13 -0.74 -7.30
CA VAL A 112 29.49 -0.82 -7.84
C VAL A 112 30.35 -1.65 -6.90
N LEU A 113 31.03 -2.66 -7.44
CA LEU A 113 31.97 -3.48 -6.68
C LEU A 113 33.34 -2.80 -6.66
N GLN A 114 33.78 -2.39 -5.49
CA GLN A 114 35.10 -1.78 -5.28
C GLN A 114 35.99 -2.71 -4.47
N LYS A 115 37.25 -2.78 -4.89
CA LYS A 115 38.30 -3.49 -4.15
C LYS A 115 38.73 -2.63 -2.96
N GLY A 116 38.63 -3.19 -1.76
CA GLY A 116 39.16 -2.61 -0.54
C GLY A 116 40.69 -2.63 -0.49
N SER A 117 41.29 -1.94 0.47
CA SER A 117 42.76 -1.95 0.67
C SER A 117 43.33 -3.35 0.92
N ASP A 118 42.50 -4.24 1.45
CA ASP A 118 42.89 -5.55 1.93
C ASP A 118 42.59 -6.65 0.89
N GLY A 119 42.08 -6.30 -0.29
CA GLY A 119 41.66 -7.24 -1.34
C GLY A 119 40.20 -7.70 -1.24
N THR A 120 39.52 -7.41 -0.12
CA THR A 120 38.09 -7.70 0.09
C THR A 120 37.20 -6.82 -0.79
N ILE A 121 36.05 -7.34 -1.22
CA ILE A 121 35.08 -6.53 -1.97
C ILE A 121 34.18 -5.73 -1.03
N THR A 122 34.04 -4.45 -1.35
CA THR A 122 32.97 -3.60 -0.80
C THR A 122 32.05 -3.17 -1.93
N MET A 123 30.75 -3.09 -1.65
CA MET A 123 29.77 -2.59 -2.62
C MET A 123 29.45 -1.13 -2.29
N GLN A 124 29.63 -0.23 -3.24
CA GLN A 124 29.13 1.12 -3.14
C GLN A 124 27.79 1.22 -3.86
N ASP A 125 26.75 1.72 -3.18
CA ASP A 125 25.45 2.00 -3.79
C ASP A 125 25.40 3.48 -4.23
N PRO A 126 25.59 3.79 -5.53
CA PRO A 126 25.52 5.14 -6.05
C PRO A 126 24.08 5.69 -6.10
N GLY A 127 23.06 4.83 -5.98
CA GLY A 127 21.64 5.19 -6.10
C GLY A 127 21.04 5.67 -4.78
N HIS A 128 21.36 4.99 -3.67
CA HIS A 128 20.72 5.25 -2.37
C HIS A 128 21.64 5.90 -1.34
N GLY A 129 22.96 5.91 -1.55
CA GLY A 129 23.90 6.42 -0.54
C GLY A 129 23.73 5.76 0.83
N ALA A 130 24.52 6.18 1.82
CA ALA A 130 24.32 5.71 3.20
C ALA A 130 23.09 6.35 3.87
N LEU A 131 22.57 7.45 3.31
CA LEU A 131 21.54 8.31 3.92
C LEU A 131 20.10 7.93 3.54
N ASN A 132 19.85 7.18 2.45
CA ASN A 132 18.49 6.78 2.05
C ASN A 132 18.15 5.32 2.38
N ARG A 133 18.74 4.75 3.43
CA ARG A 133 18.32 3.45 4.00
C ARG A 133 17.05 3.61 4.84
N GLY A 134 15.95 3.96 4.18
CA GLY A 134 14.64 4.05 4.80
C GLY A 134 13.81 2.80 4.54
N SER A 135 12.98 2.41 5.50
CA SER A 135 11.92 1.42 5.31
C SER A 135 10.55 2.06 5.50
N VAL A 136 9.55 1.54 4.79
CA VAL A 136 8.17 1.96 4.90
C VAL A 136 7.61 1.54 6.24
N ARG A 137 7.04 2.51 6.96
CA ARG A 137 6.32 2.31 8.20
C ARG A 137 4.89 2.82 8.05
N VAL A 138 3.95 2.04 8.58
CA VAL A 138 2.53 2.41 8.71
C VAL A 138 2.25 2.71 10.18
N ARG A 139 1.58 3.83 10.43
CA ARG A 139 1.15 4.26 11.77
C ARG A 139 -0.34 4.53 11.77
N VAL A 140 -1.01 4.14 12.84
CA VAL A 140 -2.43 4.42 13.09
C VAL A 140 -2.51 5.48 14.17
N SER A 141 -3.16 6.60 13.86
CA SER A 141 -3.41 7.68 14.80
C SER A 141 -4.89 7.76 15.13
N ARG A 142 -5.23 7.90 16.42
CA ARG A 142 -6.58 8.15 16.91
C ARG A 142 -6.56 9.37 17.84
N GLY A 143 -7.44 10.34 17.62
CA GLY A 143 -7.50 11.56 18.42
C GLY A 143 -6.19 12.37 18.41
N GLY A 144 -5.40 12.28 17.34
CA GLY A 144 -4.11 12.96 17.21
C GLY A 144 -2.93 12.26 17.91
N GLN A 145 -3.14 11.14 18.60
CA GLN A 145 -2.07 10.32 19.18
C GLN A 145 -1.81 9.09 18.33
N ILE A 146 -0.56 8.60 18.29
CA ILE A 146 -0.20 7.37 17.60
C ILE A 146 -0.57 6.20 18.52
N THR A 147 -1.39 5.29 18.01
CA THR A 147 -1.96 4.16 18.77
C THR A 147 -1.46 2.81 18.28
N GLY A 148 -0.96 2.74 17.04
CA GLY A 148 -0.34 1.54 16.51
C GLY A 148 0.70 1.82 15.45
N THR A 149 1.71 0.95 15.35
CA THR A 149 2.83 1.08 14.41
C THR A 149 3.21 -0.28 13.81
N SER A 150 3.49 -0.32 12.52
CA SER A 150 4.05 -1.51 11.87
C SER A 150 5.55 -1.62 12.15
N LYS A 151 6.07 -2.85 12.18
CA LYS A 151 7.52 -3.09 12.28
C LYS A 151 8.16 -2.82 10.91
N PRO A 152 9.01 -1.80 10.76
CA PRO A 152 9.75 -1.57 9.52
C PRO A 152 10.79 -2.66 9.30
N PHE A 153 11.24 -2.81 8.06
CA PHE A 153 12.41 -3.62 7.73
C PHE A 153 13.65 -3.06 8.44
N ALA A 154 14.46 -3.94 9.01
CA ALA A 154 15.70 -3.62 9.69
C ALA A 154 16.81 -4.55 9.22
N ASP A 155 18.03 -4.02 9.14
CA ASP A 155 19.22 -4.80 8.78
C ASP A 155 19.47 -5.93 9.80
N ASP A 156 19.77 -7.13 9.31
CA ASP A 156 20.24 -8.21 10.17
C ASP A 156 21.66 -7.91 10.65
N THR A 157 21.80 -7.59 11.93
CA THR A 157 23.08 -7.21 12.54
C THR A 157 24.07 -8.37 12.62
N GLN A 158 23.64 -9.62 12.42
CA GLN A 158 24.51 -10.79 12.46
C GLN A 158 25.03 -11.21 11.08
N ALA A 159 24.41 -10.76 9.99
CA ALA A 159 24.80 -11.13 8.64
C ALA A 159 25.88 -10.17 8.10
N SER A 160 27.15 -10.56 8.20
CA SER A 160 28.28 -9.82 7.63
C SER A 160 28.72 -10.41 6.29
N GLY A 161 29.11 -9.54 5.36
CA GLY A 161 29.61 -9.94 4.04
C GLY A 161 29.03 -9.12 2.90
N ILE A 162 29.56 -9.34 1.70
CA ILE A 162 29.07 -8.66 0.49
C ILE A 162 27.66 -9.11 0.10
N THR A 163 27.34 -10.37 0.35
CA THR A 163 26.07 -10.99 -0.05
C THR A 163 24.91 -10.45 0.79
N SER A 164 25.11 -10.30 2.10
CA SER A 164 24.16 -9.60 2.99
C SER A 164 24.03 -8.13 2.62
N MET A 165 25.13 -7.46 2.24
CA MET A 165 25.09 -6.08 1.77
C MET A 165 24.25 -5.92 0.49
N ILE A 166 24.40 -6.84 -0.48
CA ILE A 166 23.60 -6.86 -1.71
C ILE A 166 22.11 -7.12 -1.38
N GLN A 167 21.82 -8.05 -0.47
CA GLN A 167 20.45 -8.35 -0.05
C GLN A 167 19.80 -7.16 0.65
N ASN A 168 20.51 -6.50 1.59
CA ASN A 168 19.98 -5.33 2.27
C ASN A 168 19.76 -4.17 1.30
N SER A 169 20.71 -3.90 0.39
CA SER A 169 20.51 -2.89 -0.67
C SER A 169 19.31 -3.21 -1.56
N ARG A 170 19.07 -4.49 -1.88
CA ARG A 170 17.87 -4.91 -2.60
C ARG A 170 16.59 -4.61 -1.82
N ASN A 171 16.57 -4.92 -0.53
CA ASN A 171 15.41 -4.66 0.31
C ASN A 171 15.15 -3.16 0.45
N TYR A 172 16.18 -2.33 0.67
CA TYR A 172 16.01 -0.87 0.70
C TYR A 172 15.53 -0.28 -0.63
N ALA A 173 16.00 -0.78 -1.77
CA ALA A 173 15.48 -0.36 -3.06
C ALA A 173 14.00 -0.76 -3.23
N TYR A 174 13.59 -1.92 -2.70
CA TYR A 174 12.19 -2.34 -2.69
C TYR A 174 11.32 -1.43 -1.81
N GLU A 175 11.78 -1.08 -0.61
CA GLU A 175 11.09 -0.15 0.29
C GLU A 175 10.95 1.24 -0.32
N HIS A 176 12.01 1.73 -0.96
CA HIS A 176 12.00 3.03 -1.63
C HIS A 176 11.01 3.04 -2.80
N GLU A 177 11.03 1.99 -3.64
CA GLU A 177 10.05 1.81 -4.71
C GLU A 177 8.62 1.82 -4.16
N LEU A 178 8.38 1.04 -3.10
CA LEU A 178 7.08 0.95 -2.45
C LEU A 178 6.56 2.32 -2.06
N PHE A 179 7.37 3.13 -1.37
CA PHE A 179 6.98 4.46 -0.95
C PHE A 179 6.72 5.40 -2.13
N LEU A 180 7.56 5.37 -3.17
CA LEU A 180 7.38 6.20 -4.36
C LEU A 180 6.08 5.86 -5.10
N GLU A 181 5.75 4.57 -5.23
CA GLU A 181 4.51 4.13 -5.88
C GLU A 181 3.27 4.46 -5.04
N ILE A 182 3.34 4.30 -3.72
CA ILE A 182 2.30 4.76 -2.78
C ILE A 182 2.07 6.27 -2.94
N ALA A 183 3.15 7.06 -2.97
CA ALA A 183 3.06 8.51 -3.13
C ALA A 183 2.49 8.90 -4.51
N ARG A 184 2.84 8.16 -5.58
CA ARG A 184 2.28 8.36 -6.93
C ARG A 184 0.79 8.07 -6.97
N GLU A 185 0.35 6.95 -6.41
CA GLU A 185 -1.06 6.60 -6.36
C GLU A 185 -1.86 7.57 -5.48
N ALA A 186 -1.33 7.95 -4.31
CA ALA A 186 -1.97 8.90 -3.39
C ALA A 186 -2.30 10.24 -4.07
N ARG A 187 -1.43 10.75 -4.95
CA ARG A 187 -1.72 11.96 -5.75
C ARG A 187 -2.94 11.79 -6.65
N THR A 188 -3.18 10.59 -7.18
CA THR A 188 -4.37 10.30 -7.98
C THR A 188 -5.64 10.11 -7.14
N LEU A 189 -5.49 9.83 -5.85
CA LEU A 189 -6.57 9.58 -4.89
C LEU A 189 -6.87 10.77 -3.99
N ALA A 190 -6.39 11.97 -4.32
CA ALA A 190 -6.63 13.18 -3.52
C ALA A 190 -8.13 13.45 -3.28
N ASN A 191 -8.99 13.08 -4.24
CA ASN A 191 -10.45 13.15 -4.12
C ASN A 191 -11.05 12.20 -3.06
N LEU A 192 -10.32 11.17 -2.65
CA LEU A 192 -10.73 10.23 -1.61
C LEU A 192 -10.19 10.60 -0.22
N GLY A 193 -9.59 11.78 -0.06
CA GLY A 193 -9.05 12.26 1.21
C GLY A 193 -7.59 11.89 1.45
N PHE A 194 -6.87 11.40 0.43
CA PHE A 194 -5.42 11.19 0.52
C PHE A 194 -4.68 12.52 0.51
N ARG A 195 -3.76 12.69 1.46
CA ARG A 195 -2.88 13.85 1.54
C ARG A 195 -1.44 13.38 1.58
N ASN A 196 -0.56 14.16 0.95
CA ASN A 196 0.88 13.99 1.07
C ASN A 196 1.39 15.18 1.89
N VAL A 197 1.80 14.93 3.13
CA VAL A 197 2.22 15.94 4.11
C VAL A 197 3.56 15.49 4.67
N ASP A 198 4.57 16.36 4.65
CA ASP A 198 5.89 16.14 5.27
C ASP A 198 6.52 14.77 4.95
N GLU A 199 6.59 14.41 3.67
CA GLU A 199 7.12 13.11 3.22
C GLU A 199 6.38 11.89 3.79
N ALA A 200 5.12 12.07 4.17
CA ALA A 200 4.21 11.00 4.57
C ALA A 200 2.90 11.05 3.77
N VAL A 201 2.33 9.88 3.50
CA VAL A 201 0.99 9.74 2.92
C VAL A 201 -0.01 9.48 4.04
N THR A 202 -1.01 10.34 4.15
CA THR A 202 -2.05 10.24 5.18
C THR A 202 -3.42 10.08 4.56
N PHE A 203 -4.27 9.27 5.19
CA PHE A 203 -5.69 9.15 4.84
C PHE A 203 -6.55 8.84 6.06
N GLU A 204 -7.81 9.27 6.00
CA GLU A 204 -8.78 9.12 7.08
C GLU A 204 -9.46 7.74 7.01
N LEU A 205 -9.50 7.02 8.14
CA LEU A 205 -10.18 5.75 8.30
C LEU A 205 -11.61 5.91 8.86
N GLY A 206 -11.84 6.96 9.65
CA GLY A 206 -13.12 7.26 10.28
C GLY A 206 -13.05 8.53 11.12
N VAL A 207 -14.03 8.73 12.01
CA VAL A 207 -14.04 9.89 12.92
C VAL A 207 -12.80 9.84 13.81
N ASP A 208 -11.98 10.88 13.74
CA ASP A 208 -10.72 11.07 14.47
C ASP A 208 -9.67 9.96 14.32
N SER A 209 -9.75 9.12 13.28
CA SER A 209 -8.80 8.03 13.05
C SER A 209 -8.12 8.15 11.68
N ASN A 210 -6.79 8.25 11.68
CA ASN A 210 -5.97 8.47 10.50
C ASN A 210 -4.89 7.38 10.36
N VAL A 211 -4.58 7.01 9.12
CA VAL A 211 -3.43 6.16 8.80
C VAL A 211 -2.36 7.04 8.18
N ILE A 212 -1.12 6.89 8.65
CA ILE A 212 0.06 7.64 8.22
C ILE A 212 1.08 6.63 7.69
N ILE A 213 1.57 6.83 6.47
CA ILE A 213 2.58 5.99 5.83
C ILE A 213 3.81 6.85 5.58
N ASP A 214 4.93 6.53 6.22
CA ASP A 214 6.18 7.29 6.15
C ASP A 214 7.40 6.39 5.89
N MET A 215 8.51 7.00 5.48
CA MET A 215 9.82 6.33 5.42
C MET A 215 10.59 6.62 6.71
N THR A 216 11.13 5.58 7.35
CA THR A 216 11.90 5.72 8.60
C THR A 216 13.27 5.09 8.44
N SER A 217 14.31 5.73 8.98
CA SER A 217 15.66 5.17 9.01
C SER A 217 15.81 4.19 10.18
N ASN A 218 16.76 3.26 10.10
CA ASN A 218 17.03 2.31 11.19
C ASN A 218 17.34 3.01 12.54
N ALA A 219 17.86 4.24 12.51
CA ALA A 219 18.20 5.01 13.70
C ALA A 219 16.95 5.58 14.42
N ASP A 220 15.85 5.78 13.69
CA ASP A 220 14.62 6.43 14.20
C ASP A 220 13.57 5.43 14.70
N ILE A 221 13.88 4.13 14.67
CA ILE A 221 13.00 3.04 15.14
C ILE A 221 12.79 3.11 16.68
N LEU A 222 13.60 3.89 17.39
CA LEU A 222 13.73 3.86 18.85
C LEU A 222 12.70 4.67 19.65
N VAL A 223 11.68 5.29 19.03
CA VAL A 223 10.72 6.16 19.76
C VAL A 223 9.35 5.49 19.95
N SER A 224 9.10 5.05 21.19
CA SER A 224 7.83 4.57 21.77
C SER A 224 6.68 5.59 21.69
N GLU A 225 5.42 5.12 21.78
CA GLU A 225 4.49 5.42 22.90
C GLU A 225 3.07 4.87 22.65
N THR A 226 2.51 4.20 23.69
CA THR A 226 1.14 3.65 23.80
C THR A 226 0.64 2.79 22.64
N THR A 227 1.17 1.57 22.53
CA THR A 227 0.70 0.58 21.55
C THR A 227 -0.56 -0.12 22.03
N SER A 228 -1.63 -0.02 21.25
CA SER A 228 -2.79 -0.91 21.32
C SER A 228 -2.49 -2.13 20.44
N ASP A 229 -2.46 -3.33 21.02
CA ASP A 229 -2.16 -4.58 20.28
C ASP A 229 -2.98 -4.70 18.98
N ARG A 230 -4.23 -4.24 18.98
CA ARG A 230 -5.11 -4.30 17.80
C ARG A 230 -4.73 -3.32 16.70
N ASP A 231 -4.31 -2.11 17.06
CA ASP A 231 -3.92 -1.10 16.07
C ASP A 231 -2.53 -1.41 15.50
N ASP A 232 -1.67 -2.09 16.27
CA ASP A 232 -0.41 -2.66 15.78
C ASP A 232 -0.65 -3.81 14.78
N GLU A 233 -1.56 -4.73 15.09
CA GLU A 233 -1.96 -5.79 14.14
C GLU A 233 -2.53 -5.21 12.85
N LEU A 234 -3.34 -4.15 12.95
CA LEU A 234 -3.87 -3.44 11.79
C LEU A 234 -2.72 -2.81 10.99
N ALA A 235 -1.85 -2.04 11.63
CA ALA A 235 -0.71 -1.39 10.97
C ALA A 235 0.21 -2.41 10.29
N GLN A 236 0.50 -3.53 10.96
CA GLN A 236 1.31 -4.62 10.42
C GLN A 236 0.60 -5.33 9.24
N GLY A 237 -0.70 -5.55 9.34
CA GLY A 237 -1.53 -6.11 8.27
C GLY A 237 -1.55 -5.21 7.04
N LEU A 238 -1.68 -3.90 7.23
CA LEU A 238 -1.61 -2.90 6.15
C LEU A 238 -0.22 -2.88 5.50
N SER A 239 0.85 -2.84 6.29
CA SER A 239 2.21 -2.92 5.78
C SER A 239 2.40 -4.20 4.96
N THR A 240 2.04 -5.35 5.50
CA THR A 240 2.15 -6.65 4.80
C THR A 240 1.35 -6.66 3.49
N ALA A 241 0.12 -6.12 3.49
CA ALA A 241 -0.71 -6.02 2.31
C ALA A 241 -0.07 -5.15 1.22
N LEU A 242 0.52 -4.00 1.58
CA LEU A 242 1.23 -3.13 0.64
C LEU A 242 2.41 -3.86 -0.02
N HIS A 243 3.20 -4.60 0.76
CA HIS A 243 4.31 -5.40 0.24
C HIS A 243 3.81 -6.51 -0.69
N LEU A 244 2.74 -7.22 -0.33
CA LEU A 244 2.15 -8.26 -1.16
C LEU A 244 1.60 -7.70 -2.49
N LEU A 245 0.93 -6.54 -2.45
CA LEU A 245 0.38 -5.88 -3.62
C LEU A 245 1.49 -5.39 -4.57
N LEU A 246 2.59 -4.84 -4.04
CA LEU A 246 3.74 -4.46 -4.87
C LEU A 246 4.37 -5.69 -5.53
N SER A 247 4.65 -6.75 -4.77
CA SER A 247 5.16 -8.01 -5.31
C SER A 247 4.25 -8.61 -6.38
N HIS A 248 2.93 -8.56 -6.18
CA HIS A 248 1.95 -9.01 -7.16
C HIS A 248 1.98 -8.13 -8.43
N SER A 249 2.09 -6.81 -8.27
CA SER A 249 2.20 -5.88 -9.39
C SER A 249 3.45 -6.13 -10.24
N HIS A 250 4.59 -6.47 -9.62
CA HIS A 250 5.81 -6.86 -10.32
C HIS A 250 5.59 -8.12 -11.16
N ARG A 251 4.88 -9.12 -10.62
CA ARG A 251 4.51 -10.32 -11.40
C ARG A 251 3.60 -9.98 -12.57
N GLN A 252 2.62 -9.10 -12.37
CA GLN A 252 1.74 -8.64 -13.45
C GLN A 252 2.54 -7.89 -14.54
N ASN A 253 3.48 -7.04 -14.17
CA ASN A 253 4.35 -6.32 -15.10
C ASN A 253 5.26 -7.27 -15.88
N LEU A 254 5.79 -8.30 -15.22
CA LEU A 254 6.54 -9.37 -15.87
C LEU A 254 5.67 -10.15 -16.86
N LYS A 255 4.44 -10.51 -16.49
CA LYS A 255 3.48 -11.15 -17.42
C LYS A 255 3.22 -10.26 -18.64
N LYS A 256 2.95 -8.96 -18.43
CA LYS A 256 2.77 -7.97 -19.51
C LYS A 256 3.98 -7.85 -20.41
N ARG A 257 5.20 -7.86 -19.85
CA ARG A 257 6.46 -7.78 -20.62
C ARG A 257 6.73 -9.02 -21.46
N ARG A 258 6.26 -10.20 -21.02
CA ARG A 258 6.37 -11.45 -21.79
C ARG A 258 5.43 -11.49 -22.99
N LEU A 259 4.34 -10.72 -22.95
CA LEU A 259 3.43 -10.59 -24.08
C LEU A 259 4.06 -9.68 -25.15
N PRO A 260 3.78 -9.93 -26.43
CA PRO A 260 4.24 -9.05 -27.50
C PRO A 260 3.77 -7.61 -27.26
N PRO A 261 4.61 -6.60 -27.56
CA PRO A 261 4.25 -5.21 -27.31
C PRO A 261 2.97 -4.87 -28.08
N PRO A 262 2.08 -4.04 -27.48
CA PRO A 262 0.91 -3.56 -28.20
C PRO A 262 1.35 -2.81 -29.47
N LEU A 263 0.48 -2.81 -30.49
CA LEU A 263 0.71 -2.12 -31.76
C LEU A 263 1.20 -0.70 -31.49
N LEU A 264 2.24 -0.28 -32.21
CA LEU A 264 2.89 1.02 -32.05
C LEU A 264 1.85 2.15 -32.09
N THR A 265 1.47 2.66 -30.93
CA THR A 265 0.64 3.86 -30.82
C THR A 265 1.53 5.08 -31.02
N GLN A 266 1.09 6.02 -31.84
CA GLN A 266 1.84 7.26 -32.12
C GLN A 266 2.10 8.11 -30.87
N ARG A 267 1.36 7.87 -29.78
CA ARG A 267 1.56 8.49 -28.48
C ARG A 267 2.09 7.47 -27.47
N PRO A 268 3.16 7.81 -26.72
CA PRO A 268 3.54 7.04 -25.56
C PRO A 268 2.41 7.12 -24.53
N ILE A 269 1.84 5.97 -24.18
CA ILE A 269 0.88 5.87 -23.08
C ILE A 269 1.69 5.98 -21.79
N ALA A 270 1.39 6.96 -20.96
CA ALA A 270 1.97 7.04 -19.63
C ALA A 270 1.55 5.80 -18.83
N ASN A 271 2.51 5.12 -18.20
CA ASN A 271 2.19 3.98 -17.35
C ASN A 271 1.29 4.47 -16.20
N PRO A 272 0.08 3.90 -16.02
CA PRO A 272 -0.74 4.25 -14.88
C PRO A 272 0.00 3.88 -13.58
N PRO A 273 -0.24 4.62 -12.48
CA PRO A 273 0.30 4.25 -11.19
C PRO A 273 -0.19 2.86 -10.77
N LEU A 274 0.60 2.17 -9.95
CA LEU A 274 0.20 0.90 -9.38
C LEU A 274 -1.00 1.11 -8.44
N ASN A 275 -1.85 0.09 -8.34
CA ASN A 275 -3.00 0.09 -7.44
C ASN A 275 -2.63 -0.63 -6.13
N LEU A 276 -2.00 0.08 -5.20
CA LEU A 276 -1.57 -0.43 -3.90
C LEU A 276 -2.53 0.00 -2.78
N LEU A 277 -2.91 1.28 -2.76
CA LEU A 277 -3.80 1.89 -1.76
C LEU A 277 -5.27 1.59 -2.06
N ARG A 278 -5.71 1.62 -3.32
CA ARG A 278 -7.14 1.41 -3.68
C ARG A 278 -7.73 0.11 -3.13
N PRO A 279 -7.08 -1.06 -3.27
CA PRO A 279 -7.62 -2.30 -2.71
C PRO A 279 -7.80 -2.21 -1.20
N ILE A 280 -6.76 -1.76 -0.50
CA ILE A 280 -6.75 -1.63 0.97
C ILE A 280 -7.89 -0.72 1.45
N VAL A 281 -8.02 0.45 0.85
CA VAL A 281 -9.03 1.44 1.25
C VAL A 281 -10.43 0.94 0.91
N SER A 282 -10.58 0.20 -0.20
CA SER A 282 -11.84 -0.44 -0.55
C SER A 282 -12.27 -1.41 0.55
N HIS A 283 -11.35 -2.24 1.06
CA HIS A 283 -11.62 -3.16 2.19
C HIS A 283 -11.99 -2.42 3.47
N LEU A 284 -11.20 -1.40 3.85
CA LEU A 284 -11.46 -0.63 5.06
C LEU A 284 -12.81 0.09 5.01
N ARG A 285 -13.14 0.73 3.88
CA ARG A 285 -14.44 1.37 3.66
C ARG A 285 -15.58 0.36 3.61
N HIS A 286 -15.35 -0.80 2.98
CA HIS A 286 -16.36 -1.85 2.91
C HIS A 286 -16.70 -2.37 4.29
N GLN A 287 -15.69 -2.62 5.14
CA GLN A 287 -15.88 -3.05 6.51
C GLN A 287 -16.66 -2.00 7.32
N SER A 288 -16.24 -0.73 7.25
CA SER A 288 -16.91 0.37 7.94
C SER A 288 -18.39 0.50 7.54
N ASN A 289 -18.69 0.55 6.24
CA ASN A 289 -20.06 0.64 5.74
C ASN A 289 -20.89 -0.61 6.11
N THR A 290 -20.28 -1.79 6.09
CA THR A 290 -20.97 -3.04 6.46
C THR A 290 -21.31 -3.08 7.95
N ASP A 291 -20.41 -2.61 8.81
CA ASP A 291 -20.62 -2.57 10.26
C ASP A 291 -21.63 -1.47 10.64
N GLU A 292 -21.59 -0.32 9.97
CA GLU A 292 -22.59 0.74 10.13
C GLU A 292 -23.97 0.24 9.69
N PHE A 293 -24.07 -0.38 8.50
CA PHE A 293 -25.31 -0.98 7.99
C PHE A 293 -25.86 -2.02 8.96
N LYS A 294 -25.01 -2.92 9.46
CA LYS A 294 -25.40 -3.94 10.44
C LYS A 294 -25.96 -3.30 11.71
N THR A 295 -25.35 -2.22 12.20
CA THR A 295 -25.80 -1.51 13.39
C THR A 295 -27.16 -0.86 13.16
N SER A 296 -27.36 -0.17 12.03
CA SER A 296 -28.65 0.44 11.69
C SER A 296 -29.75 -0.60 11.48
N ALA A 297 -29.47 -1.70 10.77
CA ALA A 297 -30.42 -2.80 10.57
C ALA A 297 -30.76 -3.52 11.90
N ALA A 298 -29.79 -3.70 12.79
CA ALA A 298 -30.02 -4.29 14.11
C ALA A 298 -30.94 -3.42 14.98
N LYS A 299 -30.82 -2.09 14.92
CA LYS A 299 -31.74 -1.15 15.60
C LYS A 299 -33.17 -1.32 15.09
N LEU A 300 -33.38 -1.32 13.78
CA LEU A 300 -34.72 -1.53 13.19
C LEU A 300 -35.33 -2.87 13.62
N ILE A 301 -34.53 -3.93 13.67
CA ILE A 301 -34.98 -5.25 14.13
C ILE A 301 -35.32 -5.23 15.62
N SER A 302 -34.59 -4.48 16.45
CA SER A 302 -34.94 -4.34 17.87
C SER A 302 -36.30 -3.69 18.08
N TYR A 303 -36.66 -2.68 17.27
CA TYR A 303 -37.99 -2.04 17.34
C TYR A 303 -39.12 -3.01 16.98
N ALA A 304 -38.94 -3.79 15.90
CA ALA A 304 -39.89 -4.82 15.52
C ALA A 304 -40.03 -5.90 16.61
N LYS A 305 -38.92 -6.35 17.21
CA LYS A 305 -38.94 -7.35 18.29
C LYS A 305 -39.60 -6.84 19.56
N SER A 306 -39.40 -5.57 19.93
CA SER A 306 -40.08 -4.98 21.09
C SER A 306 -41.59 -4.87 20.89
N ALA A 307 -42.05 -4.77 19.64
CA ALA A 307 -43.47 -4.85 19.28
C ALA A 307 -44.00 -6.30 19.23
N GLY A 308 -43.18 -7.30 19.57
CA GLY A 308 -43.55 -8.72 19.52
C GLY A 308 -43.51 -9.32 18.11
N LEU A 309 -42.89 -8.65 17.13
CA LEU A 309 -42.82 -9.12 15.75
C LEU A 309 -41.56 -9.93 15.47
N ASN A 310 -41.70 -10.95 14.63
CA ASN A 310 -40.58 -11.79 14.20
C ASN A 310 -39.75 -11.07 13.12
N ALA A 311 -38.55 -10.64 13.48
CA ALA A 311 -37.57 -10.08 12.54
C ALA A 311 -36.15 -10.60 12.84
N HIS A 312 -35.36 -10.89 11.80
CA HIS A 312 -33.97 -11.31 11.96
C HIS A 312 -33.09 -10.90 10.77
N LEU A 313 -31.80 -10.72 11.03
CA LEU A 313 -30.77 -10.36 10.05
C LEU A 313 -29.74 -11.48 9.97
N THR A 314 -29.41 -11.87 8.74
CA THR A 314 -28.28 -12.73 8.42
C THR A 314 -27.32 -11.94 7.54
N LEU A 315 -26.03 -11.92 7.90
CA LEU A 315 -25.01 -11.16 7.19
C LEU A 315 -23.86 -12.08 6.80
N GLU A 316 -23.66 -12.24 5.50
CA GLU A 316 -22.54 -12.93 4.88
C GLU A 316 -21.53 -11.87 4.43
N LYS A 317 -20.50 -11.64 5.24
CA LYS A 317 -19.45 -10.66 4.95
C LYS A 317 -18.54 -11.15 3.83
N CYS A 318 -18.20 -10.26 2.90
CA CYS A 318 -17.26 -10.48 1.79
C CYS A 318 -17.44 -11.85 1.13
N HIS A 319 -18.66 -12.18 0.71
CA HIS A 319 -19.02 -13.51 0.19
C HIS A 319 -18.23 -13.88 -1.08
N ASN A 320 -17.63 -12.89 -1.73
CA ASN A 320 -16.82 -13.04 -2.92
C ASN A 320 -15.30 -13.05 -2.63
N CYS A 321 -14.87 -12.63 -1.44
CA CYS A 321 -13.47 -12.67 -1.00
C CYS A 321 -13.23 -13.94 -0.16
N LEU A 322 -12.93 -15.01 -0.90
CA LEU A 322 -12.27 -16.26 -0.46
C LEU A 322 -13.12 -17.34 0.26
N THR A 323 -13.16 -18.49 -0.42
CA THR A 323 -13.11 -19.83 0.18
C THR A 323 -11.77 -20.04 0.90
N ARG A 324 -11.77 -20.79 2.01
CA ARG A 324 -10.61 -21.00 2.90
C ARG A 324 -9.38 -21.68 2.27
N ASP A 325 -9.52 -22.30 1.10
CA ASP A 325 -8.46 -23.05 0.43
C ASP A 325 -7.75 -22.21 -0.64
N ILE A 326 -6.55 -21.72 -0.32
CA ILE A 326 -5.68 -21.01 -1.27
C ILE A 326 -5.00 -22.03 -2.19
N LYS A 327 -5.47 -22.16 -3.43
CA LYS A 327 -4.83 -23.01 -4.44
C LYS A 327 -3.68 -22.31 -5.17
N ASN A 328 -3.80 -21.00 -5.35
CA ASN A 328 -2.87 -20.17 -6.11
C ASN A 328 -2.74 -18.79 -5.44
N VAL A 329 -1.50 -18.34 -5.24
CA VAL A 329 -1.19 -17.06 -4.59
C VAL A 329 -1.68 -15.88 -5.45
N ASP A 330 -1.57 -15.99 -6.77
CA ASP A 330 -2.00 -14.90 -7.67
C ASP A 330 -3.52 -14.69 -7.59
N GLU A 331 -4.31 -15.78 -7.61
CA GLU A 331 -5.78 -15.73 -7.46
C GLU A 331 -6.21 -15.18 -6.09
N ALA A 332 -5.48 -15.52 -5.04
CA ALA A 332 -5.75 -15.00 -3.70
C ALA A 332 -5.54 -13.47 -3.64
N VAL A 333 -4.49 -12.95 -4.26
CA VAL A 333 -4.26 -11.49 -4.31
C VAL A 333 -5.22 -10.80 -5.28
N ASP A 334 -5.58 -11.44 -6.40
CA ASP A 334 -6.60 -10.91 -7.32
C ASP A 334 -7.96 -10.73 -6.62
N SER A 335 -8.31 -11.63 -5.69
CA SER A 335 -9.52 -11.51 -4.87
C SER A 335 -9.52 -10.27 -3.95
N LEU A 336 -8.32 -9.79 -3.58
CA LEU A 336 -8.13 -8.62 -2.73
C LEU A 336 -8.29 -7.31 -3.51
N ILE A 337 -7.97 -7.32 -4.80
CA ILE A 337 -8.07 -6.17 -5.73
C ILE A 337 -9.48 -6.01 -6.32
N GLY A 338 -10.24 -7.11 -6.38
CA GLY A 338 -11.56 -7.16 -7.00
C GLY A 338 -12.64 -6.35 -6.29
N LEU A 339 -13.85 -6.40 -6.87
CA LEU A 339 -15.07 -5.92 -6.23
C LEU A 339 -15.23 -6.60 -4.87
N LEU A 340 -15.70 -5.89 -3.84
CA LEU A 340 -16.04 -6.48 -2.54
C LEU A 340 -17.55 -6.53 -2.40
N GLU A 341 -18.09 -7.70 -2.08
CA GLU A 341 -19.53 -7.91 -1.96
C GLU A 341 -19.89 -8.58 -0.63
N SER A 342 -20.71 -7.92 0.18
CA SER A 342 -21.33 -8.48 1.38
C SER A 342 -22.82 -8.61 1.17
N LYS A 343 -23.41 -9.75 1.56
CA LYS A 343 -24.82 -10.04 1.39
C LYS A 343 -25.52 -10.03 2.74
N ALA A 344 -26.44 -9.10 2.93
CA ALA A 344 -27.32 -9.04 4.08
C ALA A 344 -28.72 -9.50 3.69
N THR A 345 -29.25 -10.52 4.36
CA THR A 345 -30.65 -10.93 4.21
C THR A 345 -31.41 -10.58 5.49
N ILE A 346 -32.37 -9.66 5.37
CA ILE A 346 -33.25 -9.20 6.44
C ILE A 346 -34.62 -9.85 6.21
N TYR A 347 -35.13 -10.50 7.25
CA TYR A 347 -36.50 -10.99 7.30
C TYR A 347 -37.31 -10.07 8.18
N LEU A 348 -38.34 -9.50 7.59
CA LEU A 348 -39.30 -8.60 8.22
C LEU A 348 -40.66 -9.30 8.40
N PRO A 349 -41.53 -8.76 9.26
CA PRO A 349 -42.87 -9.32 9.50
C PRO A 349 -43.72 -9.45 8.22
N GLY A 350 -44.70 -10.35 8.23
CA GLY A 350 -45.62 -10.53 7.10
C GLY A 350 -44.98 -11.15 5.84
N SER A 351 -44.03 -12.07 6.01
CA SER A 351 -43.31 -12.79 4.93
C SER A 351 -42.42 -11.90 4.04
N TRP A 352 -41.95 -10.77 4.57
CA TRP A 352 -41.05 -9.88 3.83
C TRP A 352 -39.60 -10.37 3.92
N LYS A 353 -38.97 -10.57 2.76
CA LYS A 353 -37.55 -10.90 2.63
C LYS A 353 -36.85 -9.82 1.83
N ILE A 354 -35.84 -9.20 2.43
CA ILE A 354 -35.02 -8.15 1.81
C ILE A 354 -33.59 -8.66 1.71
N VAL A 355 -33.03 -8.69 0.50
CA VAL A 355 -31.63 -9.02 0.24
C VAL A 355 -30.92 -7.75 -0.18
N VAL A 356 -29.98 -7.30 0.64
CA VAL A 356 -29.12 -6.14 0.37
C VAL A 356 -27.73 -6.64 0.02
N LEU A 357 -27.26 -6.32 -1.18
CA LEU A 357 -25.88 -6.51 -1.62
C LEU A 357 -25.12 -5.20 -1.43
N ILE A 358 -24.17 -5.22 -0.51
CA ILE A 358 -23.24 -4.12 -0.25
C ILE A 358 -22.03 -4.35 -1.15
N GLN A 359 -21.84 -3.50 -2.15
CA GLN A 359 -20.79 -3.61 -3.16
C GLN A 359 -19.82 -2.44 -3.02
N THR A 360 -18.53 -2.68 -2.80
CA THR A 360 -17.53 -1.60 -2.69
C THR A 360 -16.41 -1.80 -3.71
N LEU A 361 -16.14 -0.77 -4.52
CA LEU A 361 -15.03 -0.74 -5.47
C LEU A 361 -14.57 0.69 -5.72
N LEU A 362 -13.29 0.97 -5.44
CA LEU A 362 -12.64 2.25 -5.75
C LEU A 362 -11.98 2.21 -7.13
N GLY A 363 -12.81 2.00 -8.15
CA GLY A 363 -12.42 1.93 -9.55
C GLY A 363 -13.60 2.18 -10.49
N PRO A 364 -13.36 2.11 -11.82
CA PRO A 364 -14.41 2.29 -12.82
C PRO A 364 -15.60 1.39 -12.52
N SER A 365 -16.82 1.94 -12.64
CA SER A 365 -18.17 1.36 -12.39
C SER A 365 -18.89 1.82 -11.11
N ILE A 366 -18.19 1.96 -9.97
CA ILE A 366 -18.85 2.29 -8.68
C ILE A 366 -18.22 3.51 -7.99
N PHE A 367 -16.89 3.64 -8.00
CA PHE A 367 -16.15 4.70 -7.31
C PHE A 367 -16.62 4.95 -5.85
N GLY A 368 -16.89 3.89 -5.09
CA GLY A 368 -17.44 4.00 -3.74
C GLY A 368 -18.13 2.72 -3.26
N THR A 369 -19.15 2.88 -2.44
CA THR A 369 -20.03 1.80 -1.97
C THR A 369 -21.41 1.96 -2.60
N ARG A 370 -21.95 0.87 -3.15
CA ARG A 370 -23.29 0.76 -3.70
C ARG A 370 -24.07 -0.28 -2.92
N PHE A 371 -25.32 0.02 -2.61
CA PHE A 371 -26.24 -0.90 -1.95
C PHE A 371 -27.32 -1.30 -2.94
N ALA A 372 -27.27 -2.53 -3.46
CA ALA A 372 -28.32 -3.08 -4.31
C ALA A 372 -29.32 -3.85 -3.44
N VAL A 373 -30.57 -3.40 -3.42
CA VAL A 373 -31.64 -3.93 -2.59
C VAL A 373 -32.65 -4.68 -3.45
N HIS A 374 -32.88 -5.93 -3.10
CA HIS A 374 -33.88 -6.82 -3.68
C HIS A 374 -34.92 -7.15 -2.61
N THR A 375 -36.18 -6.82 -2.86
CA THR A 375 -37.29 -7.11 -1.96
C THR A 375 -38.17 -8.20 -2.55
N ALA A 376 -38.60 -9.15 -1.73
CA ALA A 376 -39.54 -10.21 -2.08
C ALA A 376 -40.55 -10.36 -0.95
N HIS A 377 -41.84 -10.30 -1.26
CA HIS A 377 -42.92 -10.48 -0.29
C HIS A 377 -44.24 -10.86 -0.98
N ASP A 378 -45.15 -11.51 -0.23
CA ASP A 378 -46.41 -12.07 -0.75
C ASP A 378 -47.62 -11.10 -0.63
N GLY A 379 -47.34 -9.79 -0.49
CA GLY A 379 -48.34 -8.77 -0.15
C GLY A 379 -48.82 -7.92 -1.33
N SER A 380 -49.85 -7.11 -1.11
CA SER A 380 -50.43 -6.18 -2.10
C SER A 380 -49.42 -5.25 -2.79
N CYS A 381 -48.32 -4.90 -2.09
CA CYS A 381 -47.24 -4.06 -2.63
C CYS A 381 -46.23 -4.77 -3.55
N ALA A 382 -46.38 -6.07 -3.82
CA ALA A 382 -45.36 -6.86 -4.54
C ALA A 382 -45.12 -6.35 -5.97
N THR A 383 -46.13 -5.72 -6.56
CA THR A 383 -46.08 -5.15 -7.92
C THR A 383 -45.30 -3.82 -8.01
N LEU A 384 -45.03 -3.16 -6.88
CA LEU A 384 -44.31 -1.87 -6.82
C LEU A 384 -42.81 -2.03 -6.56
N MET A 385 -42.33 -3.26 -6.41
CA MET A 385 -40.98 -3.55 -5.94
C MET A 385 -40.09 -4.06 -7.08
N GLY A 386 -39.03 -3.30 -7.38
CA GLY A 386 -37.96 -3.69 -8.29
C GLY A 386 -36.61 -3.73 -7.60
N THR A 387 -35.54 -3.96 -8.38
CA THR A 387 -34.17 -3.88 -7.87
C THR A 387 -33.77 -2.42 -7.71
N ASN A 388 -33.66 -1.95 -6.47
CA ASN A 388 -33.26 -0.58 -6.18
C ASN A 388 -31.77 -0.52 -5.88
N SER A 389 -31.10 0.57 -6.26
CA SER A 389 -29.71 0.77 -5.87
C SER A 389 -29.47 2.15 -5.30
N PHE A 390 -28.79 2.19 -4.16
CA PHE A 390 -28.51 3.39 -3.40
C PHE A 390 -27.00 3.58 -3.28
N SER A 391 -26.56 4.84 -3.25
CA SER A 391 -25.16 5.23 -3.04
C SER A 391 -24.88 5.68 -1.60
N SER A 392 -25.92 6.04 -0.85
CA SER A 392 -25.79 6.52 0.52
C SER A 392 -26.42 5.55 1.51
N GLN A 393 -25.75 5.34 2.63
CA GLN A 393 -26.28 4.55 3.73
C GLN A 393 -27.57 5.15 4.33
N ALA A 394 -27.68 6.48 4.38
CA ALA A 394 -28.87 7.15 4.88
C ALA A 394 -30.11 6.86 4.00
N GLU A 395 -29.92 6.74 2.68
CA GLU A 395 -31.00 6.40 1.74
C GLU A 395 -31.45 4.94 1.94
N VAL A 396 -30.50 4.02 2.10
CA VAL A 396 -30.79 2.62 2.40
C VAL A 396 -31.54 2.49 3.72
N GLN A 397 -31.13 3.22 4.75
CA GLN A 397 -31.81 3.22 6.04
C GLN A 397 -33.26 3.69 5.92
N ARG A 398 -33.51 4.79 5.20
CA ARG A 398 -34.86 5.28 4.92
C ARG A 398 -35.69 4.26 4.14
N TYR A 399 -35.07 3.59 3.17
CA TYR A 399 -35.74 2.54 2.41
C TYR A 399 -36.09 1.33 3.28
N LEU A 400 -35.22 0.94 4.22
CA LEU A 400 -35.49 -0.12 5.18
C LEU A 400 -36.59 0.25 6.19
N GLN A 401 -36.63 1.51 6.64
CA GLN A 401 -37.71 2.04 7.49
C GLN A 401 -39.05 1.95 6.77
N TRP A 402 -39.11 2.42 5.53
CA TRP A 402 -40.29 2.32 4.68
C TRP A 402 -40.72 0.86 4.41
N CYS A 403 -39.76 -0.05 4.23
CA CYS A 403 -40.07 -1.48 4.12
C CYS A 403 -40.66 -2.03 5.43
N LEU A 404 -40.15 -1.59 6.59
CA LEU A 404 -40.66 -2.00 7.89
C LEU A 404 -42.10 -1.53 8.10
N GLU A 405 -42.42 -0.27 7.81
CA GLU A 405 -43.79 0.29 7.90
C GLU A 405 -44.79 -0.58 7.12
N ARG A 406 -44.44 -0.92 5.87
CA ARG A 406 -45.29 -1.74 5.01
C ARG A 406 -45.36 -3.20 5.44
N SER A 407 -44.26 -3.74 5.96
CA SER A 407 -44.23 -5.11 6.48
C SER A 407 -45.14 -5.28 7.70
N VAL A 408 -45.24 -4.25 8.56
CA VAL A 408 -46.16 -4.23 9.70
C VAL A 408 -47.60 -4.16 9.21
N ILE A 409 -47.92 -3.34 8.22
CA ILE A 409 -49.27 -3.27 7.65
C ILE A 409 -49.65 -4.60 6.98
N ASN A 410 -48.72 -5.24 6.27
CA ASN A 410 -48.94 -6.56 5.69
C ASN A 410 -49.17 -7.63 6.78
N TYR A 411 -48.49 -7.50 7.92
CA TYR A 411 -48.70 -8.37 9.07
C TYR A 411 -50.09 -8.17 9.70
N ILE A 412 -50.54 -6.92 9.84
CA ILE A 412 -51.87 -6.58 10.39
C ILE A 412 -52.96 -7.09 9.45
N THR A 413 -52.91 -6.74 8.16
CA THR A 413 -53.90 -7.21 7.16
C THR A 413 -53.95 -8.74 7.05
N GLY A 414 -52.81 -9.43 7.18
CA GLY A 414 -52.74 -10.88 7.12
C GLY A 414 -53.29 -11.61 8.36
N ARG A 415 -53.38 -10.95 9.51
CA ARG A 415 -53.89 -11.56 10.77
C ARG A 415 -55.24 -11.02 11.23
N ILE A 416 -55.56 -9.77 10.94
CA ILE A 416 -56.75 -9.06 11.43
C ILE A 416 -57.51 -8.53 10.20
N THR A 417 -58.63 -9.18 9.89
CA THR A 417 -59.42 -8.91 8.66
C THR A 417 -60.26 -7.63 8.74
N GLU A 418 -60.38 -7.01 9.91
CA GLU A 418 -61.23 -5.84 10.13
C GLU A 418 -60.60 -4.52 9.67
N TRP A 419 -59.29 -4.51 9.42
CA TRP A 419 -58.57 -3.31 9.00
C TRP A 419 -58.21 -3.38 7.51
N GLU A 420 -58.69 -2.40 6.75
CA GLU A 420 -58.40 -2.26 5.32
C GLU A 420 -57.32 -1.20 5.10
N GLN A 421 -56.34 -1.50 4.26
CA GLN A 421 -55.27 -0.56 3.91
C GLN A 421 -55.78 0.51 2.94
N ILE A 422 -55.54 1.79 3.26
CA ILE A 422 -55.93 2.91 2.40
C ILE A 422 -54.88 3.10 1.31
N ALA A 423 -55.25 2.93 0.04
CA ALA A 423 -54.46 3.33 -1.13
C ALA A 423 -52.98 2.89 -1.12
N MET A 424 -52.66 1.72 -0.56
CA MET A 424 -51.28 1.22 -0.41
C MET A 424 -50.34 2.14 0.41
N SER A 425 -50.92 3.00 1.24
CA SER A 425 -50.22 3.92 2.14
C SER A 425 -49.80 3.25 3.45
N ASN A 426 -49.19 4.03 4.35
CA ASN A 426 -48.87 3.60 5.70
C ASN A 426 -50.07 3.68 6.68
N GLU A 427 -51.30 3.78 6.13
CA GLU A 427 -52.53 4.00 6.89
C GLU A 427 -53.57 2.91 6.62
N MET A 428 -54.35 2.60 7.65
CA MET A 428 -55.41 1.61 7.64
C MET A 428 -56.68 2.21 8.24
N THR A 429 -57.84 1.79 7.75
CA THR A 429 -59.15 2.17 8.28
C THR A 429 -59.98 0.96 8.63
N GLN A 430 -60.72 1.08 9.72
CA GLN A 430 -61.77 0.15 10.10
C GLN A 430 -63.11 0.90 10.07
N ALA A 431 -64.09 0.35 9.37
CA ALA A 431 -65.44 0.89 9.33
C ALA A 431 -66.19 0.51 10.62
N GLY A 432 -66.50 1.49 11.46
CA GLY A 432 -67.32 1.31 12.67
C GLY A 432 -68.81 1.55 12.42
N GLU A 433 -69.66 1.05 13.33
CA GLU A 433 -71.10 1.37 13.34
C GLU A 433 -71.32 2.83 13.78
N GLN A 434 -72.08 3.59 12.98
CA GLN A 434 -72.55 4.96 13.23
C GLN A 434 -71.44 5.99 13.58
N THR A 435 -70.92 6.68 12.55
CA THR A 435 -70.09 7.91 12.61
C THR A 435 -68.68 7.82 13.23
N GLN A 436 -68.27 6.71 13.80
CA GLN A 436 -66.90 6.51 14.30
C GLN A 436 -66.07 5.68 13.31
N TYR A 437 -65.28 6.35 12.47
CA TYR A 437 -64.20 5.68 11.72
C TYR A 437 -62.96 5.62 12.61
N LYS A 438 -62.27 4.46 12.61
CA LYS A 438 -60.94 4.34 13.21
C LYS A 438 -59.90 4.41 12.11
N ARG A 439 -58.87 5.24 12.29
CA ARG A 439 -57.72 5.32 11.37
C ARG A 439 -56.46 5.01 12.14
N LEU A 440 -55.66 4.09 11.62
CA LEU A 440 -54.38 3.66 12.17
C LEU A 440 -53.28 4.03 11.18
N ARG A 441 -52.17 4.56 11.70
CA ARG A 441 -51.01 4.95 10.91
C ARG A 441 -49.74 4.36 11.53
N VAL A 442 -48.96 3.67 10.73
CA VAL A 442 -47.66 3.12 11.13
C VAL A 442 -46.56 4.07 10.67
N GLU A 443 -45.69 4.51 11.58
CA GLU A 443 -44.54 5.35 11.29
C GLU A 443 -43.28 4.73 11.89
N VAL A 444 -42.21 4.63 11.11
CA VAL A 444 -40.90 4.19 11.60
C VAL A 444 -39.94 5.35 11.49
N GLU A 445 -39.61 5.94 12.64
CA GLU A 445 -38.61 6.99 12.72
C GLU A 445 -37.24 6.40 13.13
N ASN A 446 -36.20 7.25 13.15
CA ASN A 446 -34.83 6.82 13.45
C ASN A 446 -34.67 6.20 14.85
N GLU A 447 -35.56 6.51 15.78
CA GLU A 447 -35.43 6.10 17.19
C GLU A 447 -36.54 5.17 17.67
N HIS A 448 -37.62 5.01 16.91
CA HIS A 448 -38.76 4.23 17.35
C HIS A 448 -39.66 3.78 16.20
N LEU A 449 -40.36 2.67 16.41
CA LEU A 449 -41.58 2.32 15.68
C LEU A 449 -42.75 2.95 16.42
N ALA A 450 -43.60 3.70 15.74
CA ALA A 450 -44.80 4.30 16.30
C ALA A 450 -46.04 3.79 15.58
N ILE A 451 -47.12 3.61 16.35
CA ILE A 451 -48.46 3.53 15.79
C ILE A 451 -49.26 4.68 16.34
N ARG A 452 -49.87 5.45 15.43
CA ARG A 452 -50.82 6.51 15.75
C ARG A 452 -52.21 6.05 15.36
N TRP A 453 -53.19 6.26 16.22
CA TRP A 453 -54.59 5.97 15.89
C TRP A 453 -55.51 7.11 16.28
N THR A 454 -56.62 7.22 15.55
CA THR A 454 -57.70 8.17 15.82
C THR A 454 -59.03 7.44 15.82
N VAL A 455 -59.89 7.76 16.78
CA VAL A 455 -61.25 7.24 16.89
C VAL A 455 -62.23 8.41 16.78
N GLY A 456 -63.05 8.44 15.71
CA GLY A 456 -64.16 9.39 15.59
C GLY A 456 -63.78 10.88 15.45
N GLY A 457 -62.57 11.19 14.96
CA GLY A 457 -62.10 12.57 14.74
C GLY A 457 -61.55 13.30 15.98
N GLY A 458 -61.25 12.57 17.07
CA GLY A 458 -60.55 13.09 18.25
C GLY A 458 -59.04 13.26 18.08
N GLU A 459 -58.33 13.56 19.18
CA GLU A 459 -56.86 13.70 19.20
C GLU A 459 -56.15 12.38 18.86
N ASP A 460 -55.01 12.47 18.17
CA ASP A 460 -54.17 11.32 17.81
C ASP A 460 -53.52 10.71 19.07
N GLU A 461 -53.91 9.49 19.43
CA GLU A 461 -53.17 8.69 20.40
C GLU A 461 -51.99 8.02 19.70
N ASN A 462 -50.86 7.87 20.42
CA ASN A 462 -49.69 7.17 19.89
C ASN A 462 -49.05 6.23 20.91
N HIS A 463 -48.54 5.11 20.41
CA HIS A 463 -47.69 4.21 21.16
C HIS A 463 -46.36 4.05 20.43
N LYS A 464 -45.25 4.06 21.19
CA LYS A 464 -43.89 4.06 20.66
C LYS A 464 -43.09 2.89 21.21
N TRP A 465 -42.47 2.13 20.32
CA TRP A 465 -41.53 1.06 20.63
C TRP A 465 -40.11 1.53 20.36
N THR A 466 -39.34 1.72 21.44
CA THR A 466 -37.94 2.19 21.43
C THR A 466 -36.92 1.04 21.51
N GLY A 467 -37.38 -0.22 21.54
CA GLY A 467 -36.50 -1.41 21.65
C GLY A 467 -36.29 -1.92 23.08
N GLU A 468 -36.94 -1.32 24.09
CA GLU A 468 -36.91 -1.81 25.47
C GLU A 468 -37.74 -3.10 25.65
N LYS A 469 -37.26 -4.00 26.51
CA LYS A 469 -37.91 -5.29 26.78
C LYS A 469 -39.11 -5.09 27.72
N GLY A 470 -40.29 -5.54 27.30
CA GLY A 470 -41.52 -5.50 28.12
C GLY A 470 -42.60 -4.55 27.62
N ALA A 471 -42.43 -3.95 26.43
CA ALA A 471 -43.48 -3.16 25.79
C ALA A 471 -44.70 -4.02 25.41
N ILE A 472 -45.86 -3.38 25.30
CA ILE A 472 -47.12 -3.98 24.87
C ILE A 472 -46.92 -4.57 23.47
N SER A 473 -47.35 -5.81 23.23
CA SER A 473 -47.24 -6.41 21.91
C SER A 473 -48.14 -5.69 20.91
N LEU A 474 -47.73 -5.65 19.64
CA LEU A 474 -48.52 -5.02 18.59
C LEU A 474 -49.95 -5.56 18.55
N GLU A 475 -50.10 -6.86 18.73
CA GLU A 475 -51.40 -7.53 18.68
C GLU A 475 -52.32 -7.13 19.84
N SER A 476 -51.80 -7.01 21.05
CA SER A 476 -52.61 -6.57 22.18
C SER A 476 -52.97 -5.10 22.09
N LEU A 477 -52.09 -4.27 21.51
CA LEU A 477 -52.40 -2.87 21.23
C LEU A 477 -53.53 -2.76 20.19
N ILE A 478 -53.43 -3.46 19.06
CA ILE A 478 -54.46 -3.36 18.00
C ILE A 478 -55.81 -3.91 18.47
N LEU A 479 -55.83 -4.97 19.29
CA LEU A 479 -57.08 -5.49 19.87
C LEU A 479 -57.69 -4.53 20.91
N SER A 480 -56.90 -3.64 21.50
CA SER A 480 -57.38 -2.63 22.45
C SER A 480 -57.95 -1.37 21.79
N ILE A 481 -57.55 -1.12 20.52
CA ILE A 481 -57.99 0.03 19.71
C ILE A 481 -59.36 -0.25 19.12
#